data_AF-A0A820E8N5-F1
#
_entry.id   AF-A0A820E8N5-F1
#
_cell.length_a   1.000
_cell.length_b   1.000
_cell.length_c   1.000
_cell.angle_alpha   90.00
_cell.angle_beta   90.00
_cell.angle_gamma   90.00
#
_symmetry.space_group_name_H-M   'P 1'
#
loop_
_entity.id
_entity.type
_entity.pdbx_description
1 polymer ?
#
loop_
_entity_poly.entity_id
_entity_poly.type
_entity_poly.pdbx_seq_one_letter_code
_entity_poly.pdbx_strand_id
1 'polypeptide(L)'
;MKLSLKSRQTSSNDFDFPSEKIGGHCLKISKLLLAALPSVVFGVFTIIFTIQQNSTANKNRQQDQRQSDELSIRSTFENYINDISKLLLDTKFNRSNPEHLLHIRVKTLTVLRNVDAHRKRDIVLFLYESRLLRSDVMPNERLSLKDADLNGLEFIGSST
;
A
#
# COMPACT_ATOMS: atom_id res chain seq x y z
N MET A 1 86.59 67.31 18.05
CA MET A 1 87.17 68.20 17.02
C MET A 1 86.69 67.73 15.65
N LYS A 2 85.82 68.52 14.98
CA LYS A 2 85.46 68.51 13.52
C LYS A 2 84.89 67.20 12.92
N LEU A 3 83.90 67.12 12.03
CA LEU A 3 82.94 68.00 11.31
C LEU A 3 81.92 67.01 10.69
N SER A 4 80.61 67.14 10.94
CA SER A 4 79.54 67.49 9.98
C SER A 4 79.81 67.31 8.47
N LEU A 5 78.86 66.64 7.77
CA LEU A 5 78.19 66.98 6.48
C LEU A 5 77.67 65.66 5.83
N LYS A 6 76.37 65.36 5.82
CA LYS A 6 75.26 65.82 4.95
C LYS A 6 75.37 65.40 3.47
N SER A 7 74.21 64.96 2.93
CA SER A 7 73.79 64.73 1.53
C SER A 7 73.66 63.24 1.16
N ARG A 8 72.71 62.76 0.36
CA ARG A 8 71.74 63.41 -0.54
C ARG A 8 70.63 62.38 -0.90
N GLN A 9 69.36 62.75 -0.81
CA GLN A 9 68.27 62.13 -1.58
C GLN A 9 68.04 62.98 -2.84
N THR A 10 67.99 62.34 -4.01
CA THR A 10 67.50 62.84 -5.31
C THR A 10 67.05 61.61 -6.12
N SER A 11 65.78 61.45 -6.52
CA SER A 11 65.13 62.10 -7.69
C SER A 11 65.72 61.56 -9.00
N SER A 12 65.02 61.12 -10.05
CA SER A 12 63.61 60.99 -10.44
C SER A 12 63.57 60.10 -11.70
N ASN A 13 62.36 59.71 -12.14
CA ASN A 13 61.88 59.66 -13.54
C ASN A 13 61.06 58.39 -13.84
N ASP A 14 59.75 58.59 -13.80
CA ASP A 14 58.82 58.33 -14.88
C ASP A 14 59.01 57.04 -15.70
N PHE A 15 58.15 56.07 -15.41
CA PHE A 15 57.68 55.15 -16.44
C PHE A 15 56.15 55.10 -16.38
N ASP A 16 55.57 55.88 -17.28
CA ASP A 16 54.14 55.99 -17.55
C ASP A 16 53.67 54.69 -18.21
N PHE A 17 52.80 53.93 -17.53
CA PHE A 17 52.12 52.77 -18.10
C PHE A 17 50.61 53.05 -18.14
N PRO A 18 49.96 52.87 -19.30
CA PRO A 18 48.58 53.28 -19.50
C PRO A 18 47.61 52.45 -18.66
N SER A 19 46.72 53.16 -17.96
CA SER A 19 45.56 52.62 -17.27
C SER A 19 44.56 52.05 -18.28
N GLU A 20 44.66 50.76 -18.55
CA GLU A 20 43.65 50.02 -19.32
C GLU A 20 42.53 49.56 -18.40
N LYS A 21 41.36 50.19 -18.58
CA LYS A 21 40.11 49.85 -17.91
C LYS A 21 39.68 48.41 -18.19
N ILE A 22 39.96 47.48 -17.28
CA ILE A 22 39.25 46.20 -17.21
C ILE A 22 38.16 46.31 -16.14
N GLY A 23 37.22 47.22 -16.39
CA GLY A 23 36.05 47.44 -15.56
C GLY A 23 34.85 46.63 -16.05
N GLY A 24 34.25 45.85 -15.16
CA GLY A 24 32.79 45.59 -15.22
C GLY A 24 32.31 44.16 -15.49
N HIS A 25 33.14 43.26 -16.02
CA HIS A 25 32.68 41.89 -16.33
C HIS A 25 32.89 40.89 -15.19
N CYS A 26 33.97 40.97 -14.41
CA CYS A 26 34.25 40.05 -13.30
C CYS A 26 33.22 40.17 -12.15
N LEU A 27 32.78 41.39 -11.84
CA LEU A 27 31.77 41.67 -10.80
C LEU A 27 30.36 41.20 -11.16
N LYS A 28 30.01 41.15 -12.45
CA LYS A 28 28.70 40.64 -12.90
C LYS A 28 28.61 39.12 -12.79
N ILE A 29 29.71 38.42 -13.08
CA ILE A 29 29.76 36.95 -13.03
C ILE A 29 29.76 36.46 -11.57
N SER A 30 30.42 37.20 -10.66
CA SER A 30 30.41 36.91 -9.21
C SER A 30 29.02 37.04 -8.57
N LYS A 31 28.24 38.07 -8.95
CA LYS A 31 26.84 38.23 -8.47
C LYS A 31 25.89 37.15 -9.03
N LEU A 32 26.14 36.68 -10.26
CA LEU A 32 25.37 35.61 -10.89
C LEU A 32 25.54 34.25 -10.19
N LEU A 33 26.76 33.93 -9.78
CA LEU A 33 27.04 32.72 -8.99
C LEU A 33 26.37 32.74 -7.61
N LEU A 34 26.39 33.90 -6.93
CA LEU A 34 25.78 34.06 -5.61
C LEU A 34 24.25 33.98 -5.67
N ALA A 35 23.63 34.48 -6.75
CA ALA A 35 22.19 34.42 -6.97
C ALA A 35 21.69 33.04 -7.48
N ALA A 36 22.59 32.20 -8.02
CA ALA A 36 22.26 30.87 -8.49
C ALA A 36 22.23 29.81 -7.37
N LEU A 37 22.92 30.04 -6.26
CA LEU A 37 22.98 29.11 -5.12
C LEU A 37 21.61 28.74 -4.53
N PRO A 38 20.66 29.67 -4.30
CA PRO A 38 19.33 29.33 -3.80
C PRO A 38 18.58 28.40 -4.77
N SER A 39 18.67 28.66 -6.08
CA SER A 39 18.01 27.88 -7.14
C SER A 39 18.47 26.42 -7.16
N VAL A 40 19.78 26.19 -7.03
CA VAL A 40 20.36 24.84 -7.03
C VAL A 40 19.93 24.04 -5.80
N VAL A 41 19.87 24.68 -4.62
CA VAL A 41 19.43 24.03 -3.37
C VAL A 41 17.97 23.61 -3.47
N PHE A 42 17.09 24.46 -4.01
CA PHE A 42 15.70 24.08 -4.25
C PHE A 42 15.58 22.89 -5.20
N GLY A 43 16.33 22.87 -6.31
CA GLY A 43 16.28 21.76 -7.27
C GLY A 43 16.70 20.42 -6.67
N VAL A 44 17.81 20.39 -5.91
CA VAL A 44 18.28 19.16 -5.24
C VAL A 44 17.29 18.69 -4.17
N PHE A 45 16.72 19.62 -3.39
CA PHE A 45 15.71 19.32 -2.38
C PHE A 45 14.45 18.69 -3.00
N THR A 46 13.96 19.24 -4.11
CA THR A 46 12.79 18.70 -4.83
C THR A 46 13.03 17.25 -5.28
N ILE A 47 14.20 16.95 -5.85
CA ILE A 47 14.52 15.60 -6.34
C ILE A 47 14.53 14.57 -5.19
N ILE A 48 15.16 14.89 -4.06
CA ILE A 48 15.23 14.00 -2.89
C ILE A 48 13.84 13.76 -2.28
N PHE A 49 13.03 14.82 -2.14
CA PHE A 49 11.68 14.73 -1.61
C PHE A 49 10.77 13.84 -2.49
N THR A 50 10.88 13.98 -3.82
CA THR A 50 10.15 13.13 -4.78
C THR A 50 10.52 11.64 -4.66
N ILE A 51 11.81 11.32 -4.45
CA ILE A 51 12.25 9.92 -4.31
C ILE A 51 11.75 9.29 -3.01
N GLN A 52 11.79 10.02 -1.89
CA GLN A 52 11.26 9.54 -0.61
C GLN A 52 9.75 9.27 -0.69
N GLN A 53 9.00 10.17 -1.33
CA GLN A 53 7.56 10.06 -1.48
C GLN A 53 7.15 8.79 -2.26
N ASN A 54 7.94 8.38 -3.26
CA ASN A 54 7.67 7.16 -4.03
C ASN A 54 7.79 5.89 -3.16
N SER A 55 8.78 5.84 -2.24
CA SER A 55 8.96 4.68 -1.37
C SER A 55 7.84 4.51 -0.34
N THR A 56 7.36 5.61 0.25
CA THR A 56 6.25 5.61 1.22
C THR A 56 4.91 5.39 0.53
N ALA A 57 4.69 5.99 -0.65
CA ALA A 57 3.47 5.79 -1.43
C ALA A 57 3.29 4.33 -1.86
N ASN A 58 4.36 3.64 -2.25
CA ASN A 58 4.27 2.23 -2.64
C ASN A 58 3.98 1.29 -1.46
N LYS A 59 4.57 1.55 -0.29
CA LYS A 59 4.26 0.80 0.94
C LYS A 59 2.80 0.99 1.36
N ASN A 60 2.33 2.24 1.33
CA ASN A 60 0.94 2.56 1.66
C ASN A 60 -0.03 1.89 0.69
N ARG A 61 0.23 1.93 -0.63
CA ARG A 61 -0.60 1.24 -1.63
C ARG A 61 -0.73 -0.26 -1.37
N GLN A 62 0.37 -0.94 -1.02
CA GLN A 62 0.32 -2.37 -0.72
C GLN A 62 -0.47 -2.66 0.55
N GLN A 63 -0.33 -1.81 1.58
CA GLN A 63 -1.10 -1.95 2.82
C GLN A 63 -2.59 -1.68 2.58
N ASP A 64 -2.92 -0.62 1.84
CA ASP A 64 -4.29 -0.25 1.48
C ASP A 64 -4.95 -1.36 0.66
N GLN A 65 -4.23 -1.97 -0.29
CA GLN A 65 -4.69 -3.13 -1.05
C GLN A 65 -5.01 -4.31 -0.14
N ARG A 66 -4.09 -4.70 0.74
CA ARG A 66 -4.32 -5.81 1.69
C ARG A 66 -5.52 -5.56 2.61
N GLN A 67 -5.67 -4.33 3.08
CA GLN A 67 -6.79 -3.95 3.93
C GLN A 67 -8.11 -3.98 3.15
N SER A 68 -8.11 -3.51 1.90
CA SER A 68 -9.28 -3.56 1.02
C SER A 68 -9.68 -5.01 0.71
N ASP A 69 -8.72 -5.88 0.42
CA ASP A 69 -8.95 -7.30 0.13
C ASP A 69 -9.54 -8.01 1.35
N GLU A 70 -8.98 -7.78 2.54
CA GLU A 70 -9.47 -8.38 3.78
C GLU A 70 -10.89 -7.90 4.13
N LEU A 71 -11.19 -6.62 3.91
CA LEU A 71 -12.55 -6.09 4.07
C LEU A 71 -13.52 -6.72 3.07
N SER A 72 -13.09 -6.95 1.83
CA SER A 72 -13.90 -7.59 0.80
C SER A 72 -14.23 -9.05 1.15
N ILE A 73 -13.23 -9.82 1.59
CA ILE A 73 -13.41 -11.22 2.00
C ILE A 73 -14.31 -11.29 3.23
N ARG A 74 -14.08 -10.42 4.23
CA ARG A 74 -14.92 -10.35 5.43
C ARG A 74 -16.37 -10.02 5.09
N SER A 75 -16.61 -9.03 4.24
CA SER A 75 -17.96 -8.66 3.80
C SER A 75 -18.64 -9.82 3.05
N THR A 76 -17.89 -10.52 2.19
CA THR A 76 -18.40 -11.70 1.46
C THR A 76 -18.87 -12.79 2.42
N PHE A 77 -18.07 -13.09 3.46
CA PHE A 77 -18.44 -14.05 4.50
C PHE A 77 -19.66 -13.61 5.31
N GLU A 78 -19.68 -12.38 5.81
CA GLU A 78 -20.80 -11.85 6.61
C GLU A 78 -22.10 -11.83 5.80
N ASN A 79 -22.05 -11.39 4.53
CA ASN A 79 -23.20 -11.40 3.63
C ASN A 79 -23.71 -12.82 3.39
N TYR A 80 -22.82 -13.80 3.20
CA TYR A 80 -23.21 -15.20 3.06
C TYR A 80 -23.95 -15.72 4.29
N ILE A 81 -23.38 -15.55 5.49
CA ILE A 81 -24.00 -16.01 6.74
C ILE A 81 -25.38 -15.36 6.92
N ASN A 82 -25.47 -14.05 6.70
CA ASN A 82 -26.74 -13.32 6.80
C ASN A 82 -27.77 -13.80 5.80
N ASP A 83 -27.39 -14.00 4.55
CA ASP A 83 -28.32 -14.39 3.50
C ASP A 83 -28.84 -15.82 3.68
N ILE A 84 -27.96 -16.76 4.03
CA ILE A 84 -28.39 -18.14 4.30
C ILE A 84 -29.20 -18.18 5.60
N SER A 85 -28.83 -17.42 6.64
CA SER A 85 -29.63 -17.34 7.87
C SER A 85 -31.04 -16.82 7.61
N LYS A 86 -31.16 -15.72 6.85
CA LYS A 86 -32.46 -15.18 6.43
C LYS A 86 -33.26 -16.18 5.63
N LEU A 87 -32.64 -16.87 4.68
CA LEU A 87 -33.29 -17.89 3.87
C LEU A 87 -33.79 -19.04 4.75
N LEU A 88 -32.98 -19.54 5.69
CA LEU A 88 -33.36 -20.64 6.58
C LEU A 88 -34.47 -20.26 7.57
N LEU A 89 -34.59 -18.97 7.91
CA LEU A 89 -35.65 -18.43 8.77
C LEU A 89 -36.92 -18.03 7.98
N ASP A 90 -36.87 -18.00 6.66
CA ASP A 90 -38.01 -17.68 5.82
C ASP A 90 -39.07 -18.79 5.91
N THR A 91 -40.33 -18.42 6.13
CA THR A 91 -41.45 -19.37 6.18
C THR A 91 -41.69 -20.09 4.86
N LYS A 92 -41.19 -19.54 3.75
CA LYS A 92 -41.24 -20.15 2.42
C LYS A 92 -40.12 -21.15 2.19
N PHE A 93 -39.08 -21.18 3.03
CA PHE A 93 -37.99 -22.11 2.86
C PHE A 93 -38.44 -23.54 3.18
N ASN A 94 -38.53 -24.34 2.13
CA ASN A 94 -38.70 -25.77 2.22
C ASN A 94 -37.37 -26.48 1.89
N ARG A 95 -36.85 -27.27 2.82
CA ARG A 95 -35.60 -28.03 2.63
C ARG A 95 -35.75 -29.18 1.65
N SER A 96 -36.94 -29.76 1.54
CA SER A 96 -37.23 -30.82 0.58
C SER A 96 -37.39 -30.26 -0.85
N ASN A 97 -37.36 -28.93 -1.03
CA ASN A 97 -37.36 -28.29 -2.34
C ASN A 97 -35.93 -28.28 -2.93
N PRO A 98 -35.68 -29.00 -4.05
CA PRO A 98 -34.37 -29.07 -4.67
C PRO A 98 -33.86 -27.71 -5.15
N GLU A 99 -34.73 -26.78 -5.56
CA GLU A 99 -34.33 -25.45 -6.01
C GLU A 99 -33.72 -24.61 -4.88
N HIS A 100 -34.28 -24.72 -3.67
CA HIS A 100 -33.74 -24.01 -2.51
C HIS A 100 -32.37 -24.57 -2.10
N LEU A 101 -32.22 -25.90 -2.08
CA LEU A 101 -30.93 -26.53 -1.80
C LEU A 101 -29.90 -26.23 -2.90
N LEU A 102 -30.31 -26.19 -4.16
CA LEU A 102 -29.45 -25.82 -5.28
C LEU A 102 -28.96 -24.38 -5.14
N HIS A 103 -29.86 -23.45 -4.79
CA HIS A 103 -29.50 -22.06 -4.52
C HIS A 103 -28.45 -21.96 -3.40
N ILE A 104 -28.69 -22.62 -2.26
CA ILE A 104 -27.74 -22.68 -1.14
C ILE A 104 -26.41 -23.28 -1.60
N ARG A 105 -26.45 -24.36 -2.39
CA ARG A 105 -25.25 -25.05 -2.89
C ARG A 105 -24.40 -24.12 -3.75
N VAL A 106 -24.97 -23.52 -4.78
CA VAL A 106 -24.26 -22.64 -5.71
C VAL A 106 -23.61 -21.47 -4.96
N LYS A 107 -24.35 -20.88 -4.01
CA LYS A 107 -23.85 -19.78 -3.21
C LYS A 107 -22.71 -20.21 -2.29
N THR A 108 -22.86 -21.35 -1.62
CA THR A 108 -21.85 -21.94 -0.75
C THR A 108 -20.56 -22.25 -1.52
N LEU A 109 -20.65 -22.90 -2.67
CA LEU A 109 -19.47 -23.23 -3.50
C LEU A 109 -18.75 -21.98 -3.99
N THR A 110 -19.50 -20.94 -4.36
CA THR A 110 -18.92 -19.65 -4.76
C THR A 110 -18.17 -18.99 -3.61
N VAL A 111 -18.75 -18.97 -2.40
CA VAL A 111 -18.12 -18.34 -1.24
C VAL A 111 -16.89 -19.13 -0.77
N LEU A 112 -16.99 -20.46 -0.69
CA LEU A 112 -15.88 -21.32 -0.27
C LEU A 112 -14.63 -21.18 -1.15
N ARG A 113 -14.76 -20.78 -2.42
CA ARG A 113 -13.61 -20.54 -3.31
C ARG A 113 -12.89 -19.22 -3.04
N ASN A 114 -13.55 -18.27 -2.38
CA ASN A 114 -13.08 -16.88 -2.25
C ASN A 114 -12.70 -16.50 -0.80
N VAL A 115 -12.86 -17.42 0.16
CA VAL A 115 -12.55 -17.17 1.58
C VAL A 115 -11.39 -18.03 2.05
N ASP A 116 -10.69 -17.58 3.09
CA ASP A 116 -9.57 -18.29 3.70
C ASP A 116 -10.03 -19.51 4.52
N ALA A 117 -9.07 -20.36 4.88
CA ALA A 117 -9.31 -21.62 5.58
C ALA A 117 -10.10 -21.46 6.90
N HIS A 118 -9.87 -20.39 7.68
CA HIS A 118 -10.60 -20.18 8.93
C HIS A 118 -12.08 -19.95 8.64
N ARG A 119 -12.38 -19.05 7.70
CA ARG A 119 -13.77 -18.74 7.30
C ARG A 119 -14.45 -19.92 6.61
N LYS A 120 -13.72 -20.72 5.82
CA LYS A 120 -14.25 -21.98 5.26
C LYS A 120 -14.72 -22.92 6.38
N ARG A 121 -13.95 -23.03 7.47
CA ARG A 121 -14.31 -23.88 8.62
C ARG A 121 -15.60 -23.38 9.27
N ASP A 122 -15.72 -22.07 9.46
CA ASP A 122 -16.91 -21.45 10.04
C ASP A 122 -18.15 -21.68 9.16
N ILE A 123 -18.01 -21.58 7.83
CA ILE A 123 -19.09 -21.91 6.87
C ILE A 123 -19.52 -23.37 7.00
N VAL A 124 -18.55 -24.30 7.00
CA VAL A 124 -18.88 -25.73 7.10
C VAL A 124 -19.54 -26.06 8.45
N LEU A 125 -19.06 -25.45 9.55
CA LEU A 125 -19.66 -25.60 10.87
C LEU A 125 -21.09 -25.05 10.89
N PHE A 126 -21.31 -23.85 10.36
CA PHE A 126 -22.65 -23.26 10.22
C PHE A 126 -23.60 -24.17 9.41
N LEU A 127 -23.14 -24.73 8.29
CA LEU A 127 -23.93 -25.67 7.49
C LEU A 127 -24.21 -26.99 8.22
N TYR A 128 -23.30 -27.42 9.10
CA TYR A 128 -23.51 -28.58 9.95
C TYR A 128 -24.53 -28.29 11.07
N GLU A 129 -24.39 -27.18 11.78
CA GLU A 129 -25.28 -26.76 12.88
C GLU A 129 -26.71 -26.49 12.38
N SER A 130 -26.85 -25.89 11.19
CA SER A 130 -28.13 -25.73 10.51
C SER A 130 -28.72 -27.04 9.98
N ARG A 131 -28.05 -28.18 10.22
CA ARG A 131 -28.44 -29.52 9.78
C ARG A 131 -28.52 -29.68 8.27
N LEU A 132 -27.83 -28.85 7.49
CA LEU A 132 -27.77 -28.99 6.02
C LEU A 132 -26.79 -30.08 5.59
N LEU A 133 -25.79 -30.40 6.42
CA LEU A 133 -24.77 -31.43 6.13
C LEU A 133 -24.89 -32.70 6.98
N ARG A 134 -25.76 -32.71 7.99
CA ARG A 134 -25.83 -33.84 8.91
C ARG A 134 -26.35 -35.10 8.23
N SER A 135 -25.83 -36.25 8.67
CA SER A 135 -26.17 -37.57 8.13
C SER A 135 -27.50 -38.12 8.64
N ASP A 136 -28.08 -37.52 9.68
CA ASP A 136 -29.38 -37.90 10.22
C ASP A 136 -30.58 -37.31 9.44
N VAL A 137 -30.30 -36.47 8.44
CA VAL A 137 -31.30 -35.87 7.53
C VAL A 137 -31.42 -36.71 6.26
N MET A 138 -32.62 -36.74 5.68
CA MET A 138 -32.89 -37.50 4.45
C MET A 138 -31.96 -37.06 3.30
N PRO A 139 -31.50 -37.98 2.42
CA PRO A 139 -30.54 -37.64 1.37
C PRO A 139 -31.01 -36.53 0.41
N ASN A 140 -32.31 -36.41 0.17
CA ASN A 140 -32.93 -35.38 -0.68
C ASN A 140 -33.05 -34.01 0.02
N GLU A 141 -32.82 -33.94 1.32
CA GLU A 141 -32.85 -32.73 2.14
C GLU A 141 -31.44 -32.27 2.54
N ARG A 142 -30.43 -33.06 2.17
CA ARG A 142 -29.03 -32.82 2.52
C ARG A 142 -28.34 -32.02 1.42
N LEU A 143 -27.63 -30.97 1.82
CA LEU A 143 -26.79 -30.19 0.95
C LEU A 143 -25.54 -30.99 0.56
N SER A 144 -25.28 -31.13 -0.75
CA SER A 144 -24.05 -31.75 -1.23
C SER A 144 -22.95 -30.71 -1.45
N LEU A 145 -21.85 -30.86 -0.73
CA LEU A 145 -20.61 -30.10 -0.95
C LEU A 145 -19.66 -30.77 -1.95
N LYS A 146 -20.18 -31.65 -2.81
CA LYS A 146 -19.40 -32.16 -3.93
C LYS A 146 -18.89 -30.97 -4.76
N ASP A 147 -17.61 -30.99 -5.12
CA ASP A 147 -16.89 -29.94 -5.84
C ASP A 147 -16.58 -28.67 -5.04
N ALA A 148 -16.75 -28.70 -3.72
CA ALA A 148 -16.32 -27.61 -2.83
C ALA A 148 -14.79 -27.58 -2.71
N ASP A 149 -14.23 -26.37 -2.80
CA ASP A 149 -12.83 -26.13 -2.47
C ASP A 149 -12.67 -26.05 -0.94
N LEU A 150 -12.38 -27.19 -0.34
CA LEU A 150 -12.15 -27.36 1.10
C LEU A 150 -10.65 -27.39 1.45
N ASN A 151 -9.78 -26.94 0.54
CA ASN A 151 -8.34 -26.93 0.79
C ASN A 151 -8.00 -26.03 1.99
N GLY A 152 -7.06 -26.50 2.82
CA GLY A 152 -6.64 -25.81 4.04
C GLY A 152 -7.54 -26.04 5.26
N LEU A 153 -8.63 -26.81 5.13
CA LEU A 153 -9.45 -27.19 6.28
C LEU A 153 -8.81 -28.31 7.08
N GLU A 154 -8.52 -28.01 8.35
CA GLU A 154 -8.16 -29.01 9.35
C GLU A 154 -9.38 -29.27 10.25
N PHE A 155 -9.97 -30.46 10.09
CA PHE A 155 -11.01 -30.92 11.00
C PHE A 155 -10.35 -31.57 12.20
N ILE A 156 -10.20 -30.81 13.28
CA ILE A 156 -9.75 -31.36 14.56
C ILE A 156 -10.93 -32.14 15.15
N GLY A 157 -11.02 -33.43 14.80
CA GLY A 157 -11.92 -34.36 15.44
C GLY A 157 -11.38 -34.72 16.83
N SER A 158 -12.21 -34.61 17.87
CA SER A 158 -11.94 -35.28 19.13
C SER A 158 -11.77 -36.77 18.85
N SER A 159 -10.59 -37.31 19.15
CA SER A 159 -10.38 -38.75 19.15
C SER A 159 -11.39 -39.38 20.10
N THR A 160 -12.23 -40.26 19.54
CA THR A 160 -12.94 -41.40 20.16
C THR A 160 -13.42 -41.26 21.60
#